data_AF-A0A9X7G004-F1
#
_entry.id   AF-A0A9X7G004-F1
#
_cell.length_a   1.000
_cell.length_b   1.000
_cell.length_c   1.000
_cell.angle_alpha   90.00
_cell.angle_beta   90.00
_cell.angle_gamma   90.00
#
_symmetry.space_group_name_H-M   'P 1'
#
loop_
_entity.id
_entity.type
_entity.pdbx_description
1 polymer ?
#
loop_
_entity_poly.entity_id
_entity_poly.type
_entity_poly.pdbx_seq_one_letter_code
_entity_poly.pdbx_strand_id
1 'polypeptide(L)'
;EEKTLVTHVSDRAKFLGFEITKRIPKIERTSYSHGNMRRANGNLEFYMPHDYAVNWLKDSRAITYKTDGKWKPVARYSLTNLSDLELLLIVNSEIRGIYNYFKIAKNIHRQMSTLIYALEYSCLGTIARKRKSSVGKIKESMRFGKNWGVVYDTKKGKKTMLFFNNPIKREKFAFKANENIDKIFNPMKFRGRTELEKRLSACECEICKSFDIDGEFHVHHVNKLKDLKKKPKKSYWMEEMIARNRKTLIVCKDCHWKIHTGSL
;
A
#
# COMPACT_ATOMS: atom_id res chain seq x y z
N GLU A 1 -3.89 27.34 -25.18
CA GLU A 1 -2.90 26.33 -24.74
C GLU A 1 -2.17 25.83 -25.98
N GLU A 2 -0.86 26.06 -26.09
CA GLU A 2 -0.09 25.55 -27.23
C GLU A 2 0.01 24.03 -27.14
N LYS A 3 -0.47 23.34 -28.18
CA LYS A 3 -0.36 21.89 -28.32
C LYS A 3 1.09 21.50 -28.59
N THR A 4 1.47 20.30 -28.13
CA THR A 4 2.70 19.53 -28.40
C THR A 4 3.82 20.27 -29.13
N LEU A 5 4.82 20.74 -28.37
CA LEU A 5 6.06 21.32 -28.90
C LEU A 5 6.93 20.23 -29.56
N VAL A 6 7.44 20.50 -30.76
CA VAL A 6 8.47 19.65 -31.40
C VAL A 6 9.80 19.90 -30.72
N THR A 7 10.33 18.91 -30.01
CA THR A 7 11.62 18.99 -29.30
C THR A 7 12.69 18.16 -30.01
N HIS A 8 13.93 18.64 -30.00
CA HIS A 8 15.05 17.86 -30.50
C HIS A 8 15.26 16.60 -29.63
N VAL A 9 15.55 15.47 -30.25
CA VAL A 9 15.64 14.15 -29.58
C VAL A 9 16.80 14.03 -28.56
N SER A 10 17.76 14.96 -28.60
CA SER A 10 18.79 15.10 -27.57
C SER A 10 18.25 15.62 -26.24
N ASP A 11 17.16 16.37 -26.28
CA ASP A 11 16.46 16.85 -25.10
C ASP A 11 15.48 15.78 -24.61
N ARG A 12 15.21 15.78 -23.30
CA ARG A 12 14.28 14.80 -22.73
C ARG A 12 12.84 15.20 -23.03
N ALA A 13 12.20 14.47 -23.93
CA ALA A 13 10.77 14.62 -24.20
C ALA A 13 9.95 13.87 -23.14
N LYS A 14 8.88 14.48 -22.63
CA LYS A 14 7.94 13.83 -21.71
C LYS A 14 6.78 13.23 -22.50
N PHE A 15 6.57 11.93 -22.39
CA PHE A 15 5.47 11.23 -23.05
C PHE A 15 4.97 10.07 -22.19
N LEU A 16 3.65 10.00 -21.96
CA LEU A 16 3.01 8.98 -21.12
C LEU A 16 3.75 8.75 -19.78
N GLY A 17 4.13 9.84 -19.10
CA GLY A 17 4.83 9.75 -17.81
C GLY A 17 6.30 9.32 -17.87
N PHE A 18 6.86 9.01 -19.04
CA PHE A 18 8.29 8.74 -19.24
C PHE A 18 9.03 9.99 -19.72
N GLU A 19 10.30 10.08 -19.35
CA GLU A 19 11.30 10.90 -20.03
C GLU A 19 12.00 10.06 -21.10
N ILE A 20 11.90 10.46 -22.36
CA ILE A 20 12.47 9.77 -23.51
C ILE A 20 13.64 10.58 -24.03
N THR A 21 14.78 9.92 -24.23
CA THR A 21 15.98 10.53 -24.81
C THR A 21 16.68 9.53 -25.70
N LYS A 22 17.40 10.01 -26.72
CA LYS A 22 18.35 9.16 -27.44
C LYS A 22 19.59 8.93 -26.59
N ARG A 23 20.07 7.69 -26.55
CA ARG A 23 21.38 7.39 -25.98
C ARG A 23 22.45 8.12 -26.80
N ILE A 24 23.33 8.86 -26.14
CA ILE A 24 24.53 9.39 -26.79
C ILE A 24 25.33 8.18 -27.32
N PRO A 25 25.48 8.03 -28.65
CA PRO A 25 26.14 6.86 -29.21
C PRO A 25 27.60 6.89 -28.77
N LYS A 26 28.08 5.78 -28.23
CA LYS A 26 29.53 5.59 -28.11
C LYS A 26 30.06 5.42 -29.53
N ILE A 27 30.79 6.41 -30.03
CA ILE A 27 31.36 6.35 -31.38
C ILE A 27 32.54 5.41 -31.32
N GLU A 28 32.34 4.18 -31.78
CA GLU A 28 33.41 3.21 -31.94
C GLU A 28 33.87 3.26 -33.40
N ARG A 29 35.15 3.58 -33.60
CA ARG A 29 35.81 3.53 -34.91
C ARG A 29 36.37 2.13 -35.09
N THR A 30 35.81 1.36 -36.01
CA THR A 30 36.39 0.09 -36.43
C THR A 30 37.07 0.27 -37.77
N SER A 31 38.37 -0.07 -37.80
CA SER A 31 39.19 -0.10 -39.02
C SER A 31 38.95 -1.43 -39.73
N TYR A 32 38.54 -1.36 -41.00
CA TYR A 32 38.47 -2.51 -41.89
C TYR A 32 39.49 -2.33 -43.02
N SER A 33 39.82 -3.44 -43.70
CA SER A 33 40.78 -3.46 -44.82
C SER A 33 40.46 -2.45 -45.93
N HIS A 34 39.20 -2.02 -46.08
CA HIS A 34 38.74 -1.09 -47.12
C HIS A 34 38.35 0.30 -46.57
N GLY A 35 38.75 0.63 -45.33
CA GLY A 35 38.53 1.95 -44.73
C GLY A 35 37.94 1.90 -43.32
N ASN A 36 37.85 3.09 -42.71
CA ASN A 36 37.32 3.26 -41.36
C ASN A 36 35.80 3.43 -41.39
N MET A 37 35.06 2.61 -40.64
CA MET A 37 33.62 2.73 -40.47
C MET A 37 33.29 3.25 -39.06
N ARG A 38 32.38 4.24 -38.98
CA ARG A 38 31.83 4.72 -37.70
C ARG A 38 30.50 4.01 -37.45
N ARG A 39 30.38 3.28 -36.33
CA ARG A 39 29.10 2.73 -35.87
C ARG A 39 28.54 3.62 -34.75
N ALA A 40 27.31 4.10 -34.91
CA ALA A 40 26.62 4.91 -33.92
C ALA A 40 25.29 4.24 -33.54
N ASN A 41 25.27 3.49 -32.44
CA ASN A 41 24.06 2.85 -31.93
C ASN A 41 23.30 3.84 -31.03
N GLY A 42 22.42 4.63 -31.63
CA GLY A 42 21.57 5.60 -30.94
C GLY A 42 20.21 5.02 -30.56
N ASN A 43 20.17 4.06 -29.63
CA ASN A 43 18.89 3.51 -29.15
C ASN A 43 18.16 4.54 -28.28
N LEU A 44 16.82 4.50 -28.31
CA LEU A 44 15.99 5.26 -27.39
C LEU A 44 16.12 4.69 -25.97
N GLU A 45 16.22 5.59 -25.00
CA GLU A 45 16.24 5.27 -23.58
C GLU A 45 15.06 5.93 -22.88
N PHE A 46 14.39 5.12 -22.07
CA PHE A 46 13.28 5.54 -21.24
C PHE A 46 13.79 5.78 -19.82
N TYR A 47 13.30 6.84 -19.20
CA TYR A 47 13.60 7.21 -17.83
C TYR A 47 12.30 7.47 -17.09
N MET A 48 12.27 7.07 -15.81
CA MET A 48 11.28 7.56 -14.86
C MET A 48 11.68 8.99 -14.49
N PRO A 49 10.79 9.99 -14.65
CA PRO A 49 11.12 11.38 -14.34
C PRO A 49 11.60 11.52 -12.89
N HIS A 50 12.60 12.38 -12.67
CA HIS A 50 13.18 12.53 -11.33
C HIS A 50 12.16 13.00 -10.29
N ASP A 51 11.24 13.86 -10.70
CA ASP A 51 10.22 14.42 -9.82
C ASP A 51 9.06 13.46 -9.58
N TYR A 52 8.87 12.45 -10.45
CA TYR A 52 7.70 11.56 -10.38
C TYR A 52 7.65 10.82 -9.04
N ALA A 53 8.76 10.20 -8.62
CA ALA A 53 8.80 9.41 -7.39
C ALA A 53 8.45 10.26 -6.16
N VAL A 54 9.02 11.47 -6.09
CA VAL A 54 8.81 12.38 -4.96
C VAL A 54 7.40 12.97 -4.96
N ASN A 55 6.91 13.40 -6.12
CA ASN A 55 5.54 13.91 -6.28
C ASN A 55 4.51 12.83 -5.93
N TRP A 56 4.70 11.61 -6.43
CA TRP A 56 3.82 10.49 -6.09
C TRP A 56 3.83 10.15 -4.59
N LEU A 57 5.00 10.20 -3.94
CA LEU A 57 5.12 10.03 -2.48
C LEU A 57 4.41 11.15 -1.70
N LYS A 58 4.48 12.38 -2.20
CA LYS A 58 3.79 13.55 -1.63
C LYS A 58 2.27 13.39 -1.76
N ASP A 59 1.78 13.02 -2.94
CA ASP A 59 0.36 12.82 -3.22
C ASP A 59 -0.23 11.68 -2.39
N SER A 60 0.53 10.59 -2.23
CA SER A 60 0.17 9.47 -1.35
C SER A 60 0.33 9.78 0.15
N ARG A 61 0.71 11.00 0.52
CA ARG A 61 0.95 11.47 1.91
C ARG A 61 1.93 10.58 2.68
N ALA A 62 2.88 9.96 1.98
CA ALA A 62 3.89 9.09 2.56
C ALA A 62 5.09 9.86 3.12
N ILE A 63 5.31 11.09 2.65
CA ILE A 63 6.43 11.94 3.03
C ILE A 63 5.99 13.33 3.50
N THR A 64 6.87 14.02 4.20
CA THR A 64 6.73 15.44 4.53
C THR A 64 8.10 16.10 4.46
N TYR A 65 8.14 17.35 3.99
CA TYR A 65 9.36 18.15 3.98
C TYR A 65 9.68 18.69 5.37
N LYS A 66 10.95 18.57 5.77
CA LYS A 66 11.48 19.31 6.91
C LYS A 66 11.72 20.78 6.51
N THR A 67 11.96 21.62 7.52
CA THR A 67 12.43 23.00 7.35
C THR A 67 13.66 23.10 6.44
N ASP A 68 14.55 22.11 6.51
CA ASP A 68 15.81 22.08 5.76
C ASP A 68 15.64 21.64 4.28
N GLY A 69 14.41 21.52 3.77
CA GLY A 69 14.12 21.07 2.40
C GLY A 69 14.29 19.57 2.15
N LYS A 70 14.84 18.81 3.11
CA LYS A 70 14.90 17.34 3.05
C LYS A 70 13.57 16.71 3.43
N TRP A 71 13.08 15.75 2.65
CA TRP A 71 11.88 15.00 2.99
C TRP A 71 12.17 13.87 3.99
N LYS A 72 11.17 13.54 4.81
CA LYS A 72 11.18 12.36 5.69
C LYS A 72 9.92 11.52 5.47
N PRO A 73 9.99 10.18 5.63
CA PRO A 73 8.80 9.33 5.67
C PRO A 73 7.91 9.68 6.86
N VAL A 74 6.60 9.66 6.67
CA VAL A 74 5.59 9.95 7.70
C VAL A 74 4.48 8.90 7.65
N ALA A 75 3.89 8.61 8.81
CA ALA A 75 2.75 7.72 8.93
C ALA A 75 1.53 8.24 8.13
N ARG A 76 0.90 7.36 7.36
CA ARG A 76 -0.32 7.67 6.60
C ARG A 76 -1.54 7.53 7.50
N TYR A 77 -2.02 8.66 8.03
CA TYR A 77 -3.15 8.68 8.97
C TYR A 77 -4.45 8.08 8.41
N SER A 78 -4.69 8.24 7.11
CA SER A 78 -5.85 7.66 6.43
C SER A 78 -5.89 6.12 6.49
N LEU A 79 -4.73 5.47 6.64
CA LEU A 79 -4.60 4.01 6.64
C LEU A 79 -4.46 3.42 8.05
N THR A 80 -4.54 4.24 9.11
CA THR A 80 -4.32 3.77 10.50
C THR A 80 -5.42 2.83 10.99
N ASN A 81 -6.61 2.93 10.40
CA ASN A 81 -7.77 2.08 10.75
C ASN A 81 -7.71 0.68 10.12
N LEU A 82 -6.82 0.45 9.15
CA LEU A 82 -6.71 -0.84 8.46
C LEU A 82 -5.97 -1.88 9.30
N SER A 83 -6.20 -3.16 9.03
CA SER A 83 -5.38 -4.22 9.63
C SER A 83 -3.94 -4.14 9.10
N ASP A 84 -2.99 -4.67 9.88
CA ASP A 84 -1.56 -4.60 9.53
C ASP A 84 -1.29 -5.38 8.23
N LEU A 85 -2.03 -6.46 7.99
CA LEU A 85 -2.01 -7.23 6.75
C LEU A 85 -2.52 -6.43 5.55
N GLU A 86 -3.66 -5.74 5.70
CA GLU A 86 -4.26 -4.93 4.63
C GLU A 86 -3.37 -3.75 4.27
N LEU A 87 -2.79 -3.09 5.28
CA LEU A 87 -1.82 -2.02 5.06
C LEU A 87 -0.61 -2.52 4.26
N LEU A 88 -0.05 -3.67 4.64
CA LEU A 88 1.09 -4.26 3.94
C LEU A 88 0.74 -4.63 2.50
N LEU A 89 -0.47 -5.16 2.27
CA LEU A 89 -0.97 -5.51 0.95
C LEU A 89 -1.10 -4.27 0.05
N ILE A 90 -1.65 -3.17 0.57
CA ILE A 90 -1.74 -1.88 -0.15
C ILE A 90 -0.35 -1.43 -0.58
N VAL A 91 0.57 -1.30 0.38
CA VAL A 91 1.91 -0.77 0.09
C VAL A 91 2.68 -1.66 -0.88
N ASN A 92 2.61 -2.98 -0.71
CA ASN A 92 3.23 -3.94 -1.64
C ASN A 92 2.62 -3.85 -3.05
N SER A 93 1.34 -3.54 -3.17
CA SER A 93 0.69 -3.37 -4.46
C SER A 93 1.04 -2.05 -5.14
N GLU A 94 1.20 -0.97 -4.37
CA GLU A 94 1.66 0.33 -4.87
C GLU A 94 3.06 0.19 -5.47
N ILE A 95 3.99 -0.45 -4.73
CA ILE A 95 5.35 -0.71 -5.22
C ILE A 95 5.33 -1.53 -6.51
N ARG A 96 4.56 -2.62 -6.54
CA ARG A 96 4.43 -3.47 -7.74
C ARG A 96 3.85 -2.71 -8.93
N GLY A 97 2.81 -1.90 -8.72
CA GLY A 97 2.18 -1.13 -9.79
C GLY A 97 3.16 -0.13 -10.44
N ILE A 98 3.89 0.63 -9.62
CA ILE A 98 4.87 1.61 -10.11
C ILE A 98 6.03 0.90 -10.80
N TYR A 99 6.55 -0.17 -10.19
CA TYR A 99 7.62 -0.96 -10.79
C TYR A 99 7.21 -1.52 -12.15
N ASN A 100 6.03 -2.14 -12.25
CA ASN A 100 5.55 -2.74 -13.49
C ASN A 100 5.37 -1.70 -14.60
N TYR A 101 4.92 -0.49 -14.26
CA TYR A 101 4.80 0.59 -15.21
C TYR A 101 6.17 1.07 -15.71
N PHE A 102 7.10 1.34 -14.80
CA PHE A 102 8.42 1.89 -15.15
C PHE A 102 9.55 0.87 -15.38
N LYS A 103 9.27 -0.45 -15.40
CA LYS A 103 10.31 -1.51 -15.46
C LYS A 103 11.27 -1.42 -16.67
N ILE A 104 10.87 -0.76 -17.74
CA ILE A 104 11.69 -0.52 -18.95
C ILE A 104 12.71 0.61 -18.74
N ALA A 105 12.47 1.48 -17.76
CA ALA A 105 13.28 2.66 -17.51
C ALA A 105 14.70 2.31 -17.07
N LYS A 106 15.68 3.08 -17.57
CA LYS A 106 17.10 2.86 -17.29
C LYS A 106 17.46 3.17 -15.83
N ASN A 107 16.83 4.17 -15.24
CA ASN A 107 17.07 4.61 -13.86
C ASN A 107 16.16 3.92 -12.83
N ILE A 108 15.44 2.85 -13.21
CA ILE A 108 14.43 2.20 -12.36
C ILE A 108 14.98 1.78 -10.99
N HIS A 109 16.18 1.21 -10.95
CA HIS A 109 16.78 0.74 -9.70
C HIS A 109 16.90 1.87 -8.68
N ARG A 110 17.51 3.00 -9.07
CA ARG A 110 17.71 4.16 -8.17
C ARG A 110 16.38 4.75 -7.71
N GLN A 111 15.44 4.96 -8.64
CA GLN A 111 14.16 5.59 -8.31
C GLN A 111 13.30 4.71 -7.40
N MET A 112 13.24 3.41 -7.69
CA MET A 112 12.49 2.46 -6.87
C MET A 112 13.13 2.27 -5.50
N SER A 113 14.46 2.26 -5.37
CA SER A 113 15.11 2.20 -4.04
C SER A 113 14.67 3.36 -3.14
N THR A 114 14.63 4.58 -3.68
CA THR A 114 14.15 5.76 -2.92
C THR A 114 12.68 5.63 -2.55
N LEU A 115 11.85 5.18 -3.49
CA LEU A 115 10.41 5.02 -3.28
C LEU A 115 10.09 3.93 -2.26
N ILE A 116 10.75 2.78 -2.36
CA ILE A 116 10.58 1.64 -1.45
C ILE A 116 11.02 2.04 -0.03
N TYR A 117 12.13 2.74 0.12
CA TYR A 117 12.55 3.27 1.43
C TYR A 117 11.47 4.16 2.05
N ALA A 118 10.95 5.13 1.28
CA ALA A 118 9.93 6.04 1.79
C ALA A 118 8.64 5.30 2.19
N LEU A 119 8.20 4.33 1.38
CA LEU A 119 7.02 3.52 1.64
C LEU A 119 7.21 2.55 2.81
N GLU A 120 8.37 1.93 2.96
CA GLU A 120 8.69 1.03 4.06
C GLU A 120 8.52 1.75 5.40
N TYR A 121 9.18 2.91 5.56
CA TYR A 121 9.15 3.67 6.81
C TYR A 121 7.81 4.37 7.04
N SER A 122 7.10 4.76 5.98
CA SER A 122 5.73 5.27 6.10
C SER A 122 4.77 4.18 6.59
N CYS A 123 4.90 2.96 6.06
CA CYS A 123 4.12 1.80 6.49
C CYS A 123 4.41 1.44 7.95
N LEU A 124 5.68 1.26 8.31
CA LEU A 124 6.09 0.97 9.69
C LEU A 124 5.68 2.09 10.66
N GLY A 125 5.76 3.36 10.24
CA GLY A 125 5.27 4.51 11.02
C GLY A 125 3.76 4.44 11.29
N THR A 126 2.99 3.98 10.31
CA THR A 126 1.54 3.80 10.43
C THR A 126 1.21 2.68 11.43
N ILE A 127 1.90 1.55 11.35
CA ILE A 127 1.76 0.42 12.29
C ILE A 127 2.19 0.83 13.71
N ALA A 128 3.34 1.52 13.82
CA ALA A 128 3.88 2.00 15.09
C ALA A 128 2.90 2.94 15.80
N ARG A 129 2.27 3.85 15.06
CA ARG A 129 1.23 4.73 15.61
C ARG A 129 0.00 3.94 16.09
N LYS A 130 -0.48 3.00 15.28
CA LYS A 130 -1.63 2.14 15.64
C LYS A 130 -1.37 1.36 16.93
N ARG A 131 -0.17 0.80 17.08
CA ARG A 131 0.26 0.01 18.24
C ARG A 131 0.85 0.85 19.38
N LYS A 132 0.85 2.19 19.27
CA LYS A 132 1.45 3.14 20.24
C LYS A 132 2.91 2.79 20.60
N SER A 133 3.70 2.42 19.60
CA SER A 133 5.09 2.01 19.74
C SER A 133 6.00 2.83 18.82
N SER A 134 7.31 2.59 18.89
CA SER A 134 8.29 3.20 17.98
C SER A 134 8.50 2.33 16.73
N VAL A 135 8.89 2.97 15.63
CA VAL A 135 9.18 2.28 14.35
C VAL A 135 10.22 1.17 14.51
N GLY A 136 11.28 1.42 15.29
CA GLY A 136 12.33 0.42 15.56
C GLY A 136 11.80 -0.82 16.28
N LYS A 137 10.99 -0.64 17.34
CA LYS A 137 10.38 -1.76 18.08
C LYS A 137 9.45 -2.58 17.20
N ILE A 138 8.65 -1.92 16.35
CA ILE A 138 7.78 -2.63 15.40
C ILE A 138 8.58 -3.40 14.36
N LYS A 139 9.60 -2.80 13.76
CA LYS A 139 10.44 -3.45 12.76
C LYS A 139 11.11 -4.71 13.30
N GLU A 140 11.61 -4.66 14.54
CA GLU A 140 12.18 -5.84 15.19
C GLU A 140 11.12 -6.89 15.52
N SER A 141 9.95 -6.47 16.02
CA SER A 141 8.85 -7.39 16.34
C SER A 141 8.28 -8.15 15.14
N MET A 142 8.42 -7.57 13.93
CA MET A 142 7.89 -8.12 12.67
C MET A 142 9.00 -8.72 11.79
N ARG A 143 10.20 -8.92 12.35
CA ARG A 143 11.37 -9.34 11.59
C ARG A 143 11.31 -10.83 11.25
N PHE A 144 11.59 -11.15 9.99
CA PHE A 144 11.77 -12.49 9.45
C PHE A 144 13.12 -12.57 8.72
N GLY A 145 14.16 -12.95 9.46
CA GLY A 145 15.53 -12.98 8.96
C GLY A 145 16.03 -11.58 8.54
N LYS A 146 16.25 -11.40 7.23
CA LYS A 146 16.68 -10.11 6.64
C LYS A 146 15.51 -9.18 6.29
N ASN A 147 14.29 -9.72 6.21
CA ASN A 147 13.09 -8.99 5.81
C ASN A 147 12.16 -8.80 7.02
N TRP A 148 11.06 -8.09 6.84
CA TRP A 148 9.99 -8.01 7.84
C TRP A 148 8.63 -8.26 7.17
N GLY A 149 7.64 -8.65 7.97
CA GLY A 149 6.33 -9.05 7.45
C GLY A 149 5.28 -9.27 8.52
N VAL A 150 4.07 -9.59 8.07
CA VAL A 150 2.92 -9.85 8.93
C VAL A 150 2.50 -11.30 8.78
N VAL A 151 2.36 -12.01 9.91
CA VAL A 151 1.79 -13.37 9.95
C VAL A 151 0.27 -13.26 9.98
N TYR A 152 -0.39 -14.12 9.20
CA TYR A 152 -1.85 -14.22 9.16
C TYR A 152 -2.28 -15.68 9.03
N ASP A 153 -3.43 -16.00 9.60
CA ASP A 153 -4.00 -17.35 9.55
C ASP A 153 -4.74 -17.59 8.23
N THR A 154 -4.58 -18.78 7.67
CA THR A 154 -5.36 -19.27 6.53
C THR A 154 -6.00 -20.61 6.86
N LYS A 155 -7.01 -21.05 6.09
CA LYS A 155 -7.65 -22.36 6.24
C LYS A 155 -6.66 -23.54 6.24
N LYS A 156 -5.47 -23.36 5.65
CA LYS A 156 -4.40 -24.36 5.54
C LYS A 156 -3.23 -24.12 6.52
N GLY A 157 -3.38 -23.20 7.47
CA GLY A 157 -2.35 -22.85 8.47
C GLY A 157 -1.85 -21.40 8.38
N LYS A 158 -0.83 -21.09 9.19
CA LYS A 158 -0.21 -19.76 9.26
C LYS A 158 0.62 -19.47 8.01
N LYS A 159 0.44 -18.28 7.44
CA LYS A 159 1.27 -17.76 6.34
C LYS A 159 1.85 -16.40 6.73
N THR A 160 3.01 -16.09 6.16
CA THR A 160 3.67 -14.79 6.35
C THR A 160 3.64 -14.00 5.06
N MET A 161 3.12 -12.77 5.13
CA MET A 161 3.27 -11.80 4.04
C MET A 161 4.49 -10.94 4.35
N LEU A 162 5.49 -11.00 3.49
CA LEU A 162 6.67 -10.16 3.60
C LEU A 162 6.41 -8.78 2.97
N PHE A 163 7.07 -7.74 3.49
CA PHE A 163 7.23 -6.50 2.76
C PHE A 163 7.99 -6.77 1.46
N PHE A 164 7.69 -5.99 0.42
CA PHE A 164 8.23 -6.13 -0.93
C PHE A 164 9.72 -6.48 -0.93
N ASN A 165 10.05 -7.66 -1.44
CA ASN A 165 11.40 -8.23 -1.48
C ASN A 165 11.81 -8.71 -2.89
N ASN A 166 11.02 -8.38 -3.91
CA ASN A 166 11.33 -8.78 -5.28
C ASN A 166 12.53 -7.97 -5.82
N PRO A 167 13.41 -8.59 -6.61
CA PRO A 167 14.54 -7.89 -7.21
C PRO A 167 14.06 -6.86 -8.22
N ILE A 168 14.52 -5.62 -8.07
CA ILE A 168 14.23 -4.52 -9.00
C ILE A 168 15.23 -4.62 -10.15
N LYS A 169 14.79 -5.09 -11.31
CA LYS A 169 15.63 -5.23 -12.49
C LYS A 169 14.98 -4.47 -13.65
N ARG A 170 15.82 -3.88 -14.48
CA ARG A 170 15.35 -3.33 -15.75
C ARG A 170 14.98 -4.48 -16.67
N GLU A 171 13.76 -4.46 -17.17
CA GLU A 171 13.32 -5.39 -18.22
C GLU A 171 13.48 -4.75 -19.59
N LYS A 172 13.93 -5.54 -20.57
CA LYS A 172 13.88 -5.11 -21.97
C LYS A 172 12.43 -5.19 -22.44
N PHE A 173 12.03 -4.29 -23.33
CA PHE A 173 10.71 -4.34 -23.94
C PHE A 173 10.55 -5.68 -24.65
N ALA A 174 9.62 -6.51 -24.18
CA ALA A 174 9.28 -7.78 -24.77
C ALA A 174 7.78 -7.78 -25.04
N PHE A 175 7.37 -8.07 -26.28
CA PHE A 175 5.98 -8.17 -26.72
C PHE A 175 5.23 -9.38 -26.13
N LYS A 176 5.81 -10.10 -25.17
CA LYS A 176 5.11 -11.18 -24.49
C LYS A 176 4.10 -10.55 -23.53
N ALA A 177 2.85 -10.48 -23.99
CA ALA A 177 1.70 -10.29 -23.12
C ALA A 177 1.71 -11.44 -22.12
N ASN A 178 2.23 -11.21 -20.92
CA ASN A 178 2.05 -12.16 -19.84
C ASN A 178 0.53 -12.22 -19.58
N GLU A 179 -0.07 -13.38 -19.81
CA GLU A 179 -1.49 -13.65 -19.51
C GLU A 179 -1.83 -13.38 -18.03
N ASN A 180 -0.81 -13.42 -17.16
CA ASN A 180 -0.86 -12.92 -15.80
C ASN A 180 -0.67 -11.39 -15.76
N ILE A 181 -1.65 -10.65 -16.28
CA ILE A 181 -1.77 -9.21 -16.00
C ILE A 181 -1.97 -9.07 -14.50
N ASP A 182 -1.01 -8.45 -13.80
CA ASP A 182 -1.15 -8.14 -12.38
C ASP A 182 -2.46 -7.38 -12.18
N LYS A 183 -3.42 -7.99 -11.47
CA LYS A 183 -4.70 -7.35 -11.17
C LYS A 183 -4.40 -6.04 -10.46
N ILE A 184 -4.72 -4.91 -11.09
CA ILE A 184 -4.58 -3.58 -10.49
C ILE A 184 -5.25 -3.65 -9.12
N PHE A 185 -4.43 -3.43 -8.10
CA PHE A 185 -4.93 -3.43 -6.74
C PHE A 185 -5.92 -2.26 -6.61
N ASN A 186 -7.18 -2.59 -6.36
CA ASN A 186 -8.21 -1.58 -6.17
C ASN A 186 -8.29 -1.19 -4.68
N PRO A 187 -7.69 -0.07 -4.24
CA PRO A 187 -7.77 0.38 -2.86
C PRO A 187 -9.22 0.65 -2.42
N MET A 188 -10.18 0.82 -3.34
CA MET A 188 -11.59 0.97 -3.05
C MET A 188 -12.20 -0.30 -2.44
N LYS A 189 -11.63 -1.49 -2.69
CA LYS A 189 -11.98 -2.74 -1.98
C LYS A 189 -11.62 -2.70 -0.49
N PHE A 190 -10.74 -1.79 -0.07
CA PHE A 190 -10.41 -1.52 1.33
C PHE A 190 -11.10 -0.26 1.86
N ARG A 191 -11.71 0.55 0.96
CA ARG A 191 -12.70 1.56 1.35
C ARG A 191 -14.05 0.93 1.72
N GLY A 192 -14.30 -0.30 1.27
CA GLY A 192 -15.34 -1.20 1.78
C GLY A 192 -14.97 -2.68 1.54
N ARG A 193 -14.41 -3.36 2.54
CA ARG A 193 -15.18 -4.16 3.50
C ARG A 193 -14.37 -4.22 4.80
N THR A 194 -14.91 -3.68 5.87
CA THR A 194 -14.21 -3.42 7.14
C THR A 194 -14.13 -4.70 7.98
N GLU A 195 -13.39 -4.67 9.10
CA GLU A 195 -13.46 -5.69 10.16
C GLU A 195 -14.91 -6.17 10.44
N LEU A 196 -15.88 -5.27 10.25
CA LEU A 196 -17.31 -5.53 10.36
C LEU A 196 -17.83 -6.61 9.42
N GLU A 197 -17.46 -6.64 8.14
CA GLU A 197 -17.97 -7.69 7.24
C GLU A 197 -17.32 -9.03 7.46
N LYS A 198 -16.07 -9.07 7.92
CA LYS A 198 -15.45 -10.33 8.38
C LYS A 198 -16.17 -10.86 9.62
N ARG A 199 -16.52 -9.99 10.56
CA ARG A 199 -17.29 -10.34 11.75
C ARG A 199 -18.74 -10.72 11.39
N LEU A 200 -19.36 -10.07 10.41
CA LEU A 200 -20.72 -10.39 9.97
C LEU A 200 -20.76 -11.73 9.24
N SER A 201 -19.74 -12.01 8.42
CA SER A 201 -19.56 -13.30 7.74
C SER A 201 -19.14 -14.42 8.69
N ALA A 202 -18.79 -14.11 9.94
CA ALA A 202 -18.51 -15.12 10.96
C ALA A 202 -19.78 -15.75 11.53
N CYS A 203 -20.96 -15.16 11.25
CA CYS A 203 -22.26 -15.68 11.66
C CYS A 203 -22.33 -15.97 13.17
N GLU A 204 -21.67 -15.14 13.98
CA GLU A 204 -21.53 -15.32 15.43
C GLU A 204 -21.92 -14.03 16.17
N CYS A 205 -22.75 -14.15 17.22
CA CYS A 205 -23.13 -13.03 18.07
C CYS A 205 -21.97 -12.67 19.01
N GLU A 206 -21.54 -11.40 19.03
CA GLU A 206 -20.42 -11.00 19.89
C GLU A 206 -20.74 -10.98 21.38
N ILE A 207 -22.03 -10.91 21.75
CA ILE A 207 -22.52 -10.92 23.13
C ILE A 207 -22.71 -12.36 23.62
N CYS A 208 -23.65 -13.09 23.03
CA CYS A 208 -24.04 -14.42 23.52
C CYS A 208 -23.27 -15.57 22.88
N LYS A 209 -22.38 -15.31 21.91
CA LYS A 209 -21.59 -16.32 21.19
C LYS A 209 -22.41 -17.37 20.45
N SER A 210 -23.69 -17.10 20.20
CA SER A 210 -24.53 -17.96 19.36
C SER A 210 -24.00 -17.91 17.92
N PHE A 211 -23.73 -19.08 17.35
CA PHE A 211 -23.33 -19.24 15.96
C PHE A 211 -24.49 -19.84 15.17
N ASP A 212 -24.86 -19.19 14.05
CA ASP A 212 -25.95 -19.65 13.19
C ASP A 212 -25.69 -19.22 11.74
N ILE A 213 -25.51 -20.18 10.83
CA ILE A 213 -25.13 -19.91 9.44
C ILE A 213 -26.28 -19.21 8.68
N ASP A 214 -27.52 -19.55 9.00
CA ASP A 214 -28.73 -19.00 8.36
C ASP A 214 -29.39 -17.91 9.23
N GLY A 215 -28.78 -17.60 10.38
CA GLY A 215 -29.30 -16.65 11.35
C GLY A 215 -29.22 -15.20 10.89
N GLU A 216 -30.25 -14.41 11.24
CA GLU A 216 -30.29 -12.97 10.98
C GLU A 216 -29.45 -12.21 12.03
N PHE A 217 -28.33 -11.63 11.59
CA PHE A 217 -27.47 -10.78 12.42
C PHE A 217 -27.61 -9.31 12.06
N HIS A 218 -27.66 -8.47 13.10
CA HIS A 218 -27.74 -7.01 12.97
C HIS A 218 -26.48 -6.33 13.50
N VAL A 219 -26.17 -5.16 12.91
CA VAL A 219 -25.09 -4.30 13.39
C VAL A 219 -25.67 -3.24 14.31
N HIS A 220 -25.38 -3.35 15.61
CA HIS A 220 -25.66 -2.28 16.57
C HIS A 220 -24.58 -1.20 16.46
N HIS A 221 -24.98 0.05 16.24
CA HIS A 221 -24.06 1.19 16.11
C HIS A 221 -24.32 2.27 17.17
N VAL A 222 -23.25 2.78 17.77
CA VAL A 222 -23.30 3.87 18.76
C VAL A 222 -22.61 5.11 18.23
N ASN A 223 -23.23 6.28 18.43
CA ASN A 223 -22.74 7.56 17.90
C ASN A 223 -21.34 7.94 18.44
N LYS A 224 -21.15 7.95 19.77
CA LYS A 224 -19.87 8.26 20.41
C LYS A 224 -19.60 7.36 21.62
N LEU A 225 -18.40 6.76 21.69
CA LEU A 225 -17.97 5.91 22.81
C LEU A 225 -17.91 6.65 24.15
N LYS A 226 -17.64 7.96 24.12
CA LYS A 226 -17.63 8.78 25.33
C LYS A 226 -19.01 8.84 25.99
N ASP A 227 -20.09 8.66 25.23
CA ASP A 227 -21.45 8.71 25.76
C ASP A 227 -21.76 7.43 26.55
N LEU A 228 -21.24 6.27 26.11
CA LEU A 228 -21.28 5.02 26.88
C LEU A 228 -20.47 5.10 28.17
N LYS A 229 -19.28 5.72 28.12
CA LYS A 229 -18.42 5.88 29.30
C LYS A 229 -19.05 6.72 30.41
N LYS A 230 -19.94 7.66 30.04
CA LYS A 230 -20.63 8.58 30.94
C LYS A 230 -21.91 7.99 31.56
N LYS A 231 -22.39 6.84 31.11
CA LYS A 231 -23.60 6.23 31.68
C LYS A 231 -23.34 5.71 33.10
N PRO A 232 -24.26 5.94 34.06
CA PRO A 232 -24.09 5.54 35.46
C PRO A 232 -24.15 4.03 35.65
N LYS A 233 -24.98 3.32 34.86
CA LYS A 233 -25.05 1.85 34.82
C LYS A 233 -24.52 1.38 33.47
N LYS A 234 -23.49 0.54 33.49
CA LYS A 234 -22.89 -0.04 32.28
C LYS A 234 -23.36 -1.48 32.15
N SER A 235 -24.05 -1.77 31.05
CA SER A 235 -24.38 -3.14 30.68
C SER A 235 -23.16 -3.82 30.05
N TYR A 236 -23.12 -5.15 30.08
CA TYR A 236 -22.00 -5.95 29.56
C TYR A 236 -21.57 -5.55 28.14
N TRP A 237 -22.54 -5.32 27.24
CA TRP A 237 -22.25 -4.91 25.86
C TRP A 237 -21.58 -3.52 25.77
N MET A 238 -21.90 -2.60 26.68
CA MET A 238 -21.27 -1.28 26.72
C MET A 238 -19.80 -1.39 27.14
N GLU A 239 -19.50 -2.28 28.08
CA GLU A 239 -18.15 -2.55 28.57
C GLU A 239 -17.29 -3.17 27.47
N GLU A 240 -17.81 -4.16 26.74
CA GLU A 240 -17.13 -4.74 25.58
C GLU A 240 -16.83 -3.70 24.49
N MET A 241 -17.79 -2.83 24.15
CA MET A 241 -17.57 -1.76 23.17
C MET A 241 -16.52 -0.74 23.63
N ILE A 242 -16.50 -0.42 24.93
CA ILE A 242 -15.52 0.49 25.54
C ILE A 242 -14.12 -0.15 25.56
N ALA A 243 -14.01 -1.40 26.02
CA ALA A 243 -12.75 -2.12 26.14
C ALA A 243 -12.09 -2.33 24.78
N ARG A 244 -12.88 -2.67 23.77
CA ARG A 244 -12.41 -2.83 22.38
C ARG A 244 -12.23 -1.51 21.65
N ASN A 245 -12.73 -0.40 22.21
CA ASN A 245 -12.74 0.92 21.59
C ASN A 245 -13.43 0.92 20.21
N ARG A 246 -14.60 0.26 20.10
CA ARG A 246 -15.33 0.05 18.84
C ARG A 246 -16.76 0.57 18.91
N LYS A 247 -17.21 1.26 17.85
CA LYS A 247 -18.58 1.83 17.74
C LYS A 247 -19.63 0.87 17.18
N THR A 248 -19.22 -0.30 16.70
CA THR A 248 -20.08 -1.29 16.06
C THR A 248 -19.98 -2.64 16.75
N LEU A 249 -21.12 -3.30 16.94
CA LEU A 249 -21.25 -4.61 17.57
C LEU A 249 -22.18 -5.48 16.73
N ILE A 250 -21.81 -6.74 16.48
CA ILE A 250 -22.65 -7.68 15.73
C ILE A 250 -23.40 -8.56 16.72
N VAL A 251 -24.72 -8.59 16.57
CA VAL A 251 -25.63 -9.23 17.50
C VAL A 251 -26.72 -9.98 16.76
N CYS A 252 -27.17 -11.10 17.32
CA CYS A 252 -28.40 -11.74 16.85
C CYS A 252 -29.62 -10.85 17.15
N LYS A 253 -30.75 -11.15 16.51
CA LYS A 253 -32.03 -10.44 16.68
C LYS A 253 -32.43 -10.23 18.14
N ASP A 254 -32.34 -11.26 18.97
CA ASP A 254 -32.73 -11.19 20.39
C ASP A 254 -31.85 -10.23 21.20
N CYS A 255 -30.53 -10.31 20.99
CA CYS A 255 -29.59 -9.41 21.65
C CYS A 255 -29.76 -7.98 21.14
N HIS A 256 -30.04 -7.80 19.86
CA HIS A 256 -30.31 -6.49 19.28
C HIS A 256 -31.54 -5.83 19.93
N TRP A 257 -32.63 -6.58 20.11
CA TRP A 257 -33.82 -6.08 20.79
C TRP A 257 -33.56 -5.75 22.26
N LYS A 258 -32.90 -6.63 23.00
CA LYS A 258 -32.58 -6.38 24.42
C LYS A 258 -31.73 -5.12 24.65
N ILE A 259 -30.87 -4.77 23.69
CA ILE A 259 -30.11 -3.50 23.73
C ILE A 259 -31.05 -2.29 23.60
N HIS A 260 -32.01 -2.34 22.67
CA HIS A 260 -32.96 -1.24 22.47
C HIS A 260 -33.96 -1.09 23.61
N THR A 261 -34.38 -2.20 24.23
CA THR A 261 -35.30 -2.20 25.38
C THR A 261 -34.61 -1.92 26.72
N GLY A 262 -33.27 -1.84 26.75
CA GLY A 262 -32.51 -1.59 27.97
C GLY A 262 -32.54 -2.74 28.98
N SER A 263 -32.87 -3.96 28.52
CA SER A 263 -33.08 -5.15 29.35
C SER A 263 -31.82 -6.02 29.51
N LEU A 264 -30.67 -5.53 29.05
CA LEU A 264 -29.36 -6.19 28.98
C LEU A 264 -28.34 -5.51 29.90
#